data_AF-A0A2E5PIP4-F1
#
_entry.id   AF-A0A2E5PIP4-F1
#
_cell.length_a   1.000
_cell.length_b   1.000
_cell.length_c   1.000
_cell.angle_alpha   90.00
_cell.angle_beta   90.00
_cell.angle_gamma   90.00
#
_symmetry.space_group_name_H-M   'P 1'
#
loop_
_entity.id
_entity.type
_entity.pdbx_description
1 polymer ?
#
loop_
_entity_poly.entity_id
_entity_poly.type
_entity_poly.pdbx_seq_one_letter_code
_entity_poly.pdbx_strand_id
1 'polypeptide(L)' 'MTRDDIVLDSTETLHDGFFRMEHYLLRHRLFKGGWSQNLSREIMLRDPVAAVIPYDPIRDEVLLIQQFRSGM' A
#
# COMPACT_ATOMS: atom_id res chain seq x y z
N MET A 1 -9.26 12.77 9.41
CA MET A 1 -9.52 12.12 8.11
C MET A 1 -10.08 10.74 8.40
N THR A 2 -11.39 10.59 8.32
CA THR A 2 -12.10 9.31 8.53
C THR A 2 -12.42 8.68 7.16
N ARG A 3 -13.06 7.50 7.14
CA ARG A 3 -13.52 6.89 5.89
C ARG A 3 -14.48 7.81 5.11
N ASP A 4 -15.29 8.60 5.81
CA ASP A 4 -16.25 9.53 5.20
C ASP A 4 -15.58 10.74 4.53
N ASP A 5 -14.29 10.97 4.78
CA ASP A 5 -13.50 12.04 4.16
C ASP A 5 -12.88 11.62 2.81
N ILE A 6 -13.19 10.42 2.31
CA ILE A 6 -12.65 9.84 1.08
C ILE A 6 -13.80 9.31 0.23
N VAL A 7 -13.78 9.62 -1.06
CA VAL A 7 -14.70 9.05 -2.05
C VAL A 7 -13.88 8.36 -3.12
N LEU A 8 -14.17 7.08 -3.36
CA LEU A 8 -13.65 6.32 -4.48
C LEU A 8 -14.69 6.39 -5.61
N ASP A 9 -14.39 7.17 -6.64
CA ASP A 9 -15.30 7.42 -7.77
C ASP A 9 -15.32 6.23 -8.74
N SER A 10 -14.17 5.59 -8.99
CA SER A 10 -14.10 4.37 -9.81
C SER A 10 -12.87 3.52 -9.50
N THR A 11 -13.00 2.23 -9.79
CA THR A 11 -11.92 1.25 -9.82
C THR A 11 -11.92 0.51 -11.15
N GLU A 12 -10.78 0.51 -11.84
CA GLU A 12 -10.57 -0.25 -13.07
C GLU A 12 -9.42 -1.24 -12.86
N THR A 13 -9.55 -2.47 -13.35
CA THR A 13 -8.43 -3.43 -13.30
C THR A 13 -7.52 -3.20 -14.50
N LEU A 14 -6.27 -2.82 -14.24
CA LEU A 14 -5.26 -2.58 -15.28
C LEU A 14 -4.50 -3.86 -15.65
N HIS A 15 -4.28 -4.72 -14.66
CA HIS A 15 -3.59 -5.99 -14.84
C HIS A 15 -4.09 -7.00 -13.81
N ASP A 16 -4.29 -8.24 -14.24
CA ASP A 16 -4.75 -9.34 -13.39
C ASP A 16 -3.90 -10.58 -13.67
N GLY A 17 -2.68 -10.58 -13.11
CA GLY A 17 -1.69 -11.63 -13.28
C GLY A 17 -1.12 -12.07 -11.93
N PHE A 18 0.19 -12.31 -11.86
CA PHE A 18 0.84 -12.66 -10.58
C PHE A 18 0.60 -11.60 -9.49
N PHE A 19 0.57 -10.33 -9.89
CA PHE A 19 0.04 -9.25 -9.08
C PHE A 19 -1.19 -8.66 -9.76
N ARG A 20 -2.16 -8.24 -8.96
CA ARG A 20 -3.29 -7.45 -9.45
C ARG A 20 -2.96 -5.97 -9.35
N MET A 21 -3.19 -5.22 -10.43
CA MET A 21 -3.09 -3.77 -10.45
C MET A 21 -4.42 -3.14 -10.78
N GLU A 22 -4.79 -2.13 -10.02
CA GLU A 22 -6.03 -1.39 -10.19
C GLU A 22 -5.73 0.10 -10.36
N HIS A 23 -6.53 0.77 -11.19
CA HIS A 23 -6.56 2.22 -11.31
C HIS A 23 -7.72 2.77 -10.49
N TYR A 24 -7.42 3.64 -9.53
CA TYR A 24 -8.39 4.31 -8.68
C TYR A 24 -8.52 5.77 -9.10
N LEU A 25 -9.77 6.18 -9.29
CA LEU A 25 -10.15 7.59 -9.34
C LEU A 25 -10.79 7.94 -7.99
N LEU A 26 -10.18 8.85 -7.23
CA LEU A 26 -10.65 9.18 -5.88
C LEU A 26 -10.54 10.66 -5.57
N ARG A 27 -11.31 11.11 -4.59
CA ARG A 27 -11.23 12.46 -4.00
C ARG A 27 -11.22 12.37 -2.50
N HIS A 28 -10.65 13.38 -1.86
CA HIS A 28 -10.65 13.46 -0.41
C HIS A 28 -10.92 14.88 0.10
N ARG A 29 -11.33 15.01 1.37
CA ARG A 29 -11.50 16.33 2.00
C ARG A 29 -10.15 17.03 2.15
N LEU A 30 -10.13 18.33 1.81
CA LEU A 30 -8.95 19.17 1.99
C LEU A 30 -8.93 19.76 3.41
N PHE A 31 -7.74 19.98 3.97
CA PHE A 31 -7.59 20.63 5.29
C PHE A 31 -8.21 22.03 5.34
N LYS A 32 -8.19 22.77 4.23
CA LYS A 32 -8.83 24.08 4.09
C LYS A 32 -10.35 24.01 3.88
N GLY A 33 -10.96 22.83 4.02
CA GLY A 33 -12.35 22.57 3.65
C GLY A 33 -12.52 22.29 2.15
N GLY A 34 -13.68 21.74 1.80
CA GLY A 34 -13.99 21.31 0.44
C GLY A 34 -13.39 19.95 0.06
N TRP A 35 -13.54 19.58 -1.21
CA TRP A 35 -13.01 18.35 -1.80
C TRP A 35 -11.81 18.64 -2.69
N SER A 36 -10.89 17.68 -2.80
CA SER A 36 -9.83 17.69 -3.80
C SER A 36 -10.42 17.58 -5.21
N GLN A 37 -9.59 17.89 -6.22
CA GLN A 37 -9.83 17.40 -7.58
C GLN A 37 -9.69 15.87 -7.62
N ASN A 38 -10.15 15.26 -8.71
CA ASN A 38 -9.99 13.82 -8.93
C ASN A 38 -8.51 13.46 -8.96
N LEU A 39 -8.14 12.49 -8.13
CA LEU A 39 -6.82 11.91 -8.05
C LEU A 39 -6.84 10.56 -8.75
N SER A 40 -5.89 10.38 -9.65
CA SER A 40 -5.63 9.12 -10.36
C SER A 40 -4.51 8.36 -9.67
N ARG A 41 -4.71 7.09 -9.32
CA ARG A 41 -3.71 6.23 -8.68
C ARG A 41 -3.71 4.84 -9.28
N GLU A 42 -2.53 4.33 -9.61
CA GLU A 42 -2.34 2.91 -9.89
C GLU A 42 -1.89 2.22 -8.60
N ILE A 43 -2.65 1.22 -8.19
CA ILE A 43 -2.49 0.50 -6.93
C ILE A 43 -2.18 -0.95 -7.28
N MET A 44 -0.99 -1.41 -6.91
CA MET A 44 -0.67 -2.84 -6.88
C MET A 44 -1.26 -3.43 -5.60
N LEU A 45 -2.23 -4.32 -5.74
CA LEU A 45 -2.81 -5.04 -4.62
C LEU A 45 -1.84 -6.12 -4.15
N ARG A 46 -1.56 -6.13 -2.85
CA ARG A 46 -0.74 -7.14 -2.20
C ARG A 46 -1.49 -7.70 -1.00
N ASP A 47 -1.36 -9.00 -0.83
CA ASP A 47 -1.87 -9.65 0.36
C ASP A 47 -1.09 -9.19 1.61
N PRO A 48 -1.72 -9.26 2.79
CA PRO A 48 -1.05 -8.96 4.04
C PRO A 48 0.19 -9.83 4.24
N VAL A 49 1.26 -9.22 4.77
CA VAL A 49 2.50 -9.91 5.13
C VAL A 49 2.84 -9.72 6.60
N ALA A 50 3.56 -10.67 7.17
CA ALA A 50 4.13 -10.56 8.51
C ALA A 50 5.64 -10.38 8.43
N ALA A 51 6.19 -9.57 9.34
CA ALA A 51 7.63 -9.39 9.52
C ALA A 51 7.98 -9.57 11.00
N VAL A 52 9.17 -10.11 11.25
CA VAL A 52 9.72 -10.31 12.59
C VAL A 52 11.17 -9.81 12.61
N ILE A 53 11.59 -9.25 13.74
CA ILE A 53 12.98 -8.90 14.00
C ILE A 53 13.46 -9.82 15.13
N PRO A 54 14.19 -10.91 14.81
CA PRO A 54 14.77 -11.75 15.85
C PRO A 54 15.97 -11.02 16.46
N TYR A 55 15.91 -10.79 17.77
CA TYR A 55 16.91 -10.10 18.56
C TYR A 55 17.36 -10.98 19.73
N ASP A 56 18.67 -11.09 19.93
CA ASP A 56 19.27 -11.75 21.10
C ASP A 56 19.74 -10.69 22.11
N PRO A 57 19.07 -10.57 23.28
CA PRO A 57 19.42 -9.55 24.29
C PRO A 57 20.72 -9.82 25.05
N ILE A 58 21.24 -11.05 25.04
CA ILE A 58 22.50 -11.38 25.71
C ILE A 58 23.68 -10.93 24.85
N ARG A 59 23.54 -11.06 23.52
CA ARG A 59 24.59 -10.77 22.55
C ARG A 59 24.51 -9.37 21.95
N ASP A 60 23.39 -8.69 22.11
CA ASP A 60 23.06 -7.41 21.46
C ASP A 60 23.17 -7.52 19.92
N GLU A 61 22.60 -8.59 19.37
CA GLU A 61 22.68 -8.94 17.95
C GLU A 61 21.30 -9.19 17.36
N VAL A 62 21.16 -8.94 16.05
CA VAL A 62 19.94 -9.27 15.27
C VAL A 62 20.23 -10.33 14.23
N LEU A 63 19.28 -11.24 14.02
CA LEU A 63 19.38 -12.24 12.96
C LEU A 63 18.91 -11.66 11.63
N LEU A 64 19.76 -11.75 10.62
CA LEU A 64 19.45 -11.38 9.25
C LEU A 64 19.34 -12.62 8.36
N ILE A 65 18.47 -12.53 7.35
CA ILE A 65 18.43 -13.50 6.25
C ILE A 65 18.97 -12.85 4.99
N GLN A 66 19.72 -13.62 4.19
CA GLN A 66 20.18 -13.18 2.88
C GLN A 66 19.46 -13.98 1.80
N GLN A 67 18.83 -13.28 0.86
CA GLN A 67 18.11 -13.90 -0.25
C GLN A 67 18.26 -13.04 -1.51
N PHE A 68 18.46 -13.70 -2.67
CA PHE A 68 18.32 -13.05 -3.96
C PHE A 68 16.84 -12.81 -4.28
N ARG A 69 16.47 -11.57 -4.62
CA ARG A 69 15.10 -11.18 -4.98
C ARG A 69 15.10 -10.68 -6.42
N SER A 70 14.58 -11.50 -7.34
CA SER A 70 14.46 -11.16 -8.77
C SER A 70 13.09 -10.60 -9.17
N GLY A 71 12.07 -10.86 -8.36
CA GLY A 71 10.66 -10.53 -8.65
C GLY A 71 10.01 -9.58 -7.63
N MET A 72 10.83 -8.98 -6.78
CA MET A 72 10.44 -7.91 -5.86
C MET A 72 11.47 -6.79 -5.95
#